data_AF-A0A4W2GK87-F1
#
_entry.id   AF-A0A4W2GK87-F1
#
_cell.length_a   1.000
_cell.length_b   1.000
_cell.length_c   1.000
_cell.angle_alpha   90.00
_cell.angle_beta   90.00
_cell.angle_gamma   90.00
#
_symmetry.space_group_name_H-M   'P 1'
#
loop_
_entity.id
_entity.type
_entity.pdbx_description
1 polymer ?
#
loop_
_entity_poly.entity_id
_entity_poly.type
_entity_poly.pdbx_seq_one_letter_code
_entity_poly.pdbx_strand_id
1 'polypeptide(L)'
;PTEGLNPGEYEKLSLSAWPSPVVPLGQTVTLWCHSRSPLKRFTLFKTDERRHLPELQGHYVNNFTLGPVTREHAGFYMCSRASWSAPSDPLQIVVSGVFTKPSISAHPGPIVQWGENVILRCHSPVVFDKFILYQESSTRHFQRRGEMLTGGHCTADFVIGPMSLASVGTYRCYSSLSSSPYEWSAPSDPVDIVITGECGQTSPFCSLCHRRSLFPVLGIPYCGAFSPGSG
;
A
#
# COMPACT_ATOMS: atom_id res chain seq x y z
N PRO A 1 1.09 23.67 45.10
CA PRO A 1 0.64 22.86 43.96
C PRO A 1 1.75 22.77 42.90
N THR A 2 2.74 21.93 43.19
CA THR A 2 3.79 21.56 42.25
C THR A 2 3.39 20.20 41.68
N GLU A 3 2.69 20.19 40.55
CA GLU A 3 2.47 18.94 39.81
C GLU A 3 3.82 18.53 39.18
N GLY A 4 4.38 17.46 39.73
CA GLY A 4 5.60 16.85 39.22
C GLY A 4 5.33 16.17 37.89
N LEU A 5 6.03 16.60 36.84
CA LEU A 5 6.16 15.83 35.61
C LEU A 5 6.90 14.52 35.93
N ASN A 6 6.27 13.38 35.65
CA ASN A 6 6.90 12.06 35.76
C ASN A 6 8.16 11.97 34.86
N PRO A 7 9.31 11.55 35.38
CA PRO A 7 10.51 11.32 34.57
C PRO A 7 10.39 9.96 33.88
N GLY A 8 9.90 9.94 32.64
CA GLY A 8 9.90 8.69 31.86
C GLY A 8 9.14 8.67 30.54
N GLU A 9 8.29 9.66 30.25
CA GLU A 9 7.51 9.65 29.01
C GLU A 9 8.23 10.45 27.91
N TYR A 10 9.23 9.83 27.31
CA TYR A 10 9.85 10.38 26.11
C TYR A 10 8.81 10.42 24.98
N GLU A 11 8.67 11.57 24.32
CA GLU A 11 7.75 11.73 23.19
C GLU A 11 8.10 10.74 22.07
N LYS A 12 7.18 9.82 21.78
CA LYS A 12 7.32 8.85 20.69
C LYS A 12 7.23 9.56 19.33
N LEU A 13 8.29 9.45 18.53
CA LEU A 13 8.34 9.94 17.15
C LEU A 13 7.58 8.99 16.22
N SER A 14 7.08 9.51 15.10
CA SER A 14 6.52 8.69 14.01
C SER A 14 7.23 8.96 12.69
N LEU A 15 7.32 7.93 11.84
CA LEU A 15 7.99 7.99 10.55
C LEU A 15 6.99 7.67 9.44
N SER A 16 7.05 8.42 8.34
CA SER A 16 6.18 8.23 7.17
C SER A 16 6.95 8.41 5.88
N ALA A 17 6.48 7.81 4.79
CA ALA A 17 7.05 7.95 3.46
C ALA A 17 6.09 8.68 2.52
N TRP A 18 6.64 9.56 1.70
CA TRP A 18 5.90 10.28 0.67
C TRP A 18 6.67 10.21 -0.67
N PRO A 19 6.02 9.94 -1.81
CA PRO A 19 4.57 9.75 -2.00
C PRO A 19 4.04 8.39 -1.52
N SER A 20 4.89 7.35 -1.48
CA SER A 20 4.52 6.00 -1.06
C SER A 20 5.74 5.25 -0.50
N PRO A 21 5.57 4.32 0.45
CA PRO A 21 6.64 3.42 0.90
C PRO A 21 7.07 2.37 -0.14
N VAL A 22 6.28 2.15 -1.21
CA VAL A 22 6.65 1.29 -2.35
C VAL A 22 7.19 2.19 -3.46
N VAL A 23 8.49 2.06 -3.75
CA VAL A 23 9.24 3.00 -4.59
C VAL A 23 9.82 2.27 -5.80
N PRO A 24 9.49 2.65 -7.03
CA PRO A 24 10.10 2.06 -8.23
C PRO A 24 11.60 2.37 -8.32
N LEU A 25 12.39 1.44 -8.86
CA LEU A 25 13.82 1.65 -9.13
C LEU A 25 14.09 2.98 -9.86
N GLY A 26 15.12 3.70 -9.40
CA GLY A 26 15.53 4.99 -9.94
C GLY A 26 14.65 6.18 -9.53
N GLN A 27 13.51 5.97 -8.85
CA GLN A 27 12.69 7.05 -8.31
C GLN A 27 13.23 7.54 -6.95
N THR A 28 12.55 8.54 -6.38
CA THR A 28 12.89 9.12 -5.07
C THR A 28 11.71 9.05 -4.11
N VAL A 29 11.99 8.93 -2.82
CA VAL A 29 11.00 8.98 -1.75
C VAL A 29 11.51 9.89 -0.64
N THR A 30 10.64 10.68 -0.02
CA THR A 30 10.98 11.49 1.14
C THR A 30 10.39 10.87 2.40
N LEU A 31 11.24 10.59 3.37
CA LEU A 31 10.87 10.10 4.68
C LEU A 31 10.72 11.26 5.66
N TRP A 32 9.59 11.32 6.36
CA TRP A 32 9.26 12.40 7.29
C TRP A 32 9.17 11.85 8.71
N CYS A 33 10.03 12.36 9.57
CA CYS A 33 9.97 12.13 11.00
C CYS A 33 9.12 13.22 11.66
N HIS A 34 8.02 12.81 12.29
CA HIS A 34 7.08 13.72 12.93
C HIS A 34 7.34 13.78 14.43
N SER A 35 7.29 15.00 14.96
CA SER A 35 7.32 15.28 16.39
C SER A 35 6.31 16.37 16.72
N ARG A 36 5.72 16.30 17.91
CA ARG A 36 4.88 17.32 18.53
C ARG A 36 5.69 18.55 18.95
N SER A 37 7.00 18.42 19.13
CA SER A 37 7.88 19.50 19.56
C SER A 37 8.63 20.11 18.36
N PRO A 38 8.65 21.45 18.21
CA PRO A 38 9.09 22.12 17.00
C PRO A 38 10.62 22.18 16.77
N LEU A 39 11.46 21.89 17.78
CA LEU A 39 12.92 22.03 17.67
C LEU A 39 13.66 20.78 18.15
N LYS A 40 13.83 19.80 17.27
CA LYS A 40 14.55 18.55 17.56
C LYS A 40 15.52 18.20 16.45
N ARG A 41 16.68 17.63 16.82
CA ARG A 41 17.53 16.91 15.87
C ARG A 41 16.90 15.56 15.61
N PHE A 42 16.96 15.10 14.37
CA PHE A 42 16.48 13.79 13.97
C PHE A 42 17.61 13.03 13.32
N THR A 43 17.74 11.77 13.70
CA THR A 43 18.63 10.82 13.03
C THR A 43 17.75 9.77 12.39
N LEU A 44 17.92 9.58 11.09
CA LEU A 44 17.31 8.48 10.36
C LEU A 44 18.35 7.36 10.23
N PHE A 45 17.95 6.14 10.55
CA PHE A 45 18.79 4.97 10.37
C PHE A 45 18.00 3.82 9.74
N LYS A 46 18.68 3.03 8.92
CA LYS A 46 18.15 1.81 8.31
C LYS A 46 18.55 0.62 9.20
N THR A 47 17.59 -0.22 9.56
CA THR A 47 17.86 -1.45 10.28
C THR A 47 18.30 -2.52 9.28
N ASP A 48 19.62 -2.72 9.17
CA ASP A 48 20.20 -3.81 8.40
C ASP A 48 21.25 -4.53 9.26
N GLU A 49 21.12 -5.85 9.41
CA GLU A 49 22.12 -6.70 10.09
C GLU A 49 23.43 -6.78 9.31
N ARG A 50 23.44 -6.34 8.04
CA ARG A 50 24.62 -6.37 7.19
C ARG A 50 24.78 -5.04 6.46
N ARG A 51 25.60 -4.19 7.07
CA ARG A 51 26.25 -2.96 6.55
C ARG A 51 25.56 -1.67 7.00
N HIS A 52 26.36 -0.91 7.73
CA HIS A 52 26.22 0.53 7.96
C HIS A 52 26.17 1.27 6.60
N LEU A 53 25.00 1.35 5.97
CA LEU A 53 24.75 2.35 4.93
C LEU A 53 24.55 3.72 5.61
N PRO A 54 24.94 4.83 4.94
CA PRO A 54 25.33 6.05 5.61
C PRO A 54 24.21 6.60 6.48
N GLU A 55 24.59 6.95 7.70
CA GLU A 55 23.80 7.76 8.60
C GLU A 55 23.45 9.08 7.87
N LEU A 56 22.23 9.19 7.35
CA LEU A 56 21.71 10.46 6.85
C LEU A 56 21.43 11.33 8.08
N GLN A 57 22.48 11.98 8.58
CA GLN A 57 22.41 12.93 9.69
C GLN A 57 21.80 14.24 9.19
N GLY A 58 20.50 14.39 9.39
CA GLY A 58 19.77 15.63 9.16
C GLY A 58 19.87 16.52 10.39
N HIS A 59 20.90 17.37 10.45
CA HIS A 59 20.95 18.39 11.50
C HIS A 59 19.77 19.36 11.32
N TYR A 60 18.79 19.31 12.24
CA TYR A 60 17.60 20.18 12.26
C TYR A 60 16.61 20.00 11.09
N VAL A 61 16.73 18.92 10.33
CA VAL A 61 15.80 18.58 9.24
C VAL A 61 15.05 17.32 9.65
N ASN A 62 13.73 17.35 9.53
CA ASN A 62 12.85 16.22 9.86
C ASN A 62 12.39 15.43 8.63
N ASN A 63 12.91 15.78 7.45
CA ASN A 63 12.67 15.09 6.19
C ASN A 63 13.99 14.61 5.56
N PHE A 64 13.95 13.44 4.95
CA PHE A 64 15.12 12.76 4.38
C PHE A 64 14.75 12.20 3.02
N THR A 65 15.39 12.69 1.96
CA THR A 65 15.11 12.20 0.61
C THR A 65 16.04 11.05 0.27
N LEU A 66 15.46 9.88 -0.02
CA LEU A 66 16.14 8.71 -0.54
C LEU A 66 15.98 8.68 -2.05
N GLY A 67 17.11 8.62 -2.77
CA GLY A 67 17.14 8.23 -4.17
C GLY A 67 18.25 8.93 -4.97
N PRO A 68 18.48 8.51 -6.23
CA PRO A 68 17.75 7.48 -6.98
C PRO A 68 17.80 6.10 -6.32
N VAL A 69 16.64 5.48 -6.05
CA VAL A 69 16.60 4.26 -5.22
C VAL A 69 17.12 3.04 -5.98
N THR A 70 17.85 2.21 -5.26
CA THR A 70 18.39 0.91 -5.69
C THR A 70 17.91 -0.18 -4.74
N ARG A 71 18.11 -1.46 -5.08
CA ARG A 71 17.79 -2.61 -4.20
C ARG A 71 18.31 -2.48 -2.77
N GLU A 72 19.46 -1.82 -2.57
CA GLU A 72 20.08 -1.65 -1.24
C GLU A 72 19.28 -0.72 -0.31
N HIS A 73 18.41 0.12 -0.87
CA HIS A 73 17.54 1.01 -0.10
C HIS A 73 16.33 0.28 0.49
N ALA A 74 16.03 -0.95 0.05
CA ALA A 74 14.93 -1.73 0.58
C ALA A 74 15.21 -2.20 2.01
N GLY A 75 14.21 -2.11 2.90
CA GLY A 75 14.34 -2.52 4.30
C GLY A 75 13.55 -1.64 5.27
N PHE A 76 13.87 -1.74 6.56
CA PHE A 76 13.22 -0.95 7.61
C PHE A 76 14.02 0.29 7.96
N TYR A 77 13.30 1.39 8.16
CA TYR A 77 13.84 2.66 8.60
C TYR A 77 13.20 3.06 9.92
N MET A 78 13.98 3.70 10.78
CA MET A 78 13.51 4.26 12.03
C MET A 78 14.10 5.66 12.19
N CYS A 79 13.37 6.55 12.85
CA CYS A 79 13.90 7.84 13.26
C CYS A 79 14.00 7.96 14.77
N SER A 80 15.06 8.59 15.25
CA SER A 80 15.27 8.91 16.67
C SER A 80 15.67 10.37 16.83
N ARG A 81 15.51 10.91 18.04
CA ARG A 81 15.93 12.30 18.35
C ARG A 81 17.44 12.39 18.58
N ALA A 82 18.00 11.33 19.11
CA ALA A 82 19.41 11.13 19.41
C ALA A 82 19.68 9.62 19.44
N SER A 83 20.94 9.21 19.27
CA SER A 83 21.36 7.80 19.26
C SER A 83 20.92 6.99 20.49
N TRP A 84 20.63 7.65 21.62
CA TRP A 84 20.24 7.05 22.90
C TRP A 84 18.74 7.17 23.23
N SER A 85 17.95 7.78 22.35
CA SER A 85 16.50 7.91 22.54
C SER A 85 15.73 6.72 21.95
N ALA A 86 14.55 6.42 22.51
CA ALA A 86 13.66 5.42 21.93
C ALA A 86 13.32 5.79 20.47
N PRO A 87 13.53 4.88 19.50
CA PRO A 87 13.23 5.14 18.11
C PRO A 87 11.73 5.11 17.82
N SER A 88 11.34 5.64 16.66
CA SER A 88 10.00 5.47 16.11
C SER A 88 9.70 4.00 15.81
N ASP A 89 8.43 3.69 15.56
CA ASP A 89 8.07 2.42 14.95
C ASP A 89 8.78 2.28 13.58
N PRO A 90 9.19 1.06 13.20
CA PRO A 90 9.87 0.82 11.92
C PRO A 90 8.92 1.09 10.75
N LEU A 91 9.42 1.84 9.76
CA LEU A 91 8.78 2.03 8.47
C LEU A 91 9.46 1.14 7.43
N GLN A 92 8.68 0.27 6.78
CA GLN A 92 9.15 -0.59 5.70
C GLN A 92 9.19 0.19 4.39
N ILE A 93 10.36 0.20 3.73
CA ILE A 93 10.53 0.71 2.37
C ILE A 93 10.76 -0.48 1.44
N VAL A 94 9.95 -0.54 0.40
CA VAL A 94 9.97 -1.58 -0.62
C VAL A 94 10.44 -0.96 -1.92
N VAL A 95 11.37 -1.64 -2.59
CA VAL A 95 11.86 -1.21 -3.92
C VAL A 95 11.23 -2.12 -4.97
N SER A 96 10.44 -1.55 -5.88
CA SER A 96 9.77 -2.28 -6.97
C SER A 96 10.51 -2.12 -8.31
N GLY A 97 10.23 -3.01 -9.25
CA GLY A 97 10.93 -3.04 -10.55
C GLY A 97 12.24 -3.83 -10.55
N VAL A 98 12.58 -4.51 -9.45
CA VAL A 98 13.83 -5.29 -9.32
C VAL A 98 13.77 -6.57 -10.15
N PHE A 99 12.62 -7.23 -10.16
CA PHE A 99 12.38 -8.46 -10.92
C PHE A 99 11.37 -8.24 -12.06
N THR A 100 11.27 -9.20 -12.98
CA THR A 100 10.31 -9.16 -14.10
C THR A 100 8.86 -9.13 -13.64
N LYS A 101 8.01 -8.36 -14.31
CA LYS A 101 6.59 -8.24 -13.94
C LYS A 101 5.82 -9.56 -14.05
N PRO A 102 4.92 -9.88 -13.11
CA PRO A 102 3.97 -10.97 -13.26
C PRO A 102 2.78 -10.56 -14.15
N SER A 103 1.98 -11.55 -14.54
CA SER A 103 0.65 -11.35 -15.16
C SER A 103 -0.44 -11.38 -14.10
N ILE A 104 -1.56 -10.71 -14.37
CA ILE A 104 -2.75 -10.70 -13.50
C ILE A 104 -4.00 -10.94 -14.35
N SER A 105 -5.00 -11.60 -13.77
CA SER A 105 -6.30 -11.86 -14.40
C SER A 105 -7.41 -11.85 -13.36
N ALA A 106 -8.63 -11.48 -13.76
CA ALA A 106 -9.81 -11.48 -12.91
C ALA A 106 -10.80 -12.56 -13.34
N HIS A 107 -11.30 -13.34 -12.39
CA HIS A 107 -12.29 -14.39 -12.62
C HIS A 107 -13.51 -14.18 -11.71
N PRO A 108 -14.76 -14.21 -12.24
CA PRO A 108 -15.12 -14.44 -13.65
C PRO A 108 -14.84 -13.24 -14.58
N GLY A 109 -14.58 -12.07 -14.02
CA GLY A 109 -14.22 -10.87 -14.76
C GLY A 109 -14.02 -9.68 -13.81
N PRO A 110 -13.65 -8.50 -14.35
CA PRO A 110 -13.41 -7.30 -13.54
C PRO A 110 -14.69 -6.60 -13.08
N ILE A 111 -15.84 -6.93 -13.68
CA ILE A 111 -17.16 -6.37 -13.36
C ILE A 111 -17.89 -7.38 -12.46
N VAL A 112 -18.21 -6.98 -11.23
CA VAL A 112 -18.65 -7.89 -10.16
C VAL A 112 -19.86 -7.29 -9.44
N GLN A 113 -20.83 -8.08 -9.01
CA GLN A 113 -21.99 -7.52 -8.32
C GLN A 113 -21.67 -7.15 -6.86
N TRP A 114 -22.44 -6.23 -6.28
CA TRP A 114 -22.34 -5.87 -4.87
C TRP A 114 -22.53 -7.11 -3.97
N GLY A 115 -21.65 -7.27 -2.98
CA GLY A 115 -21.69 -8.41 -2.06
C GLY A 115 -21.13 -9.72 -2.61
N GLU A 116 -20.85 -9.82 -3.91
CA GLU A 116 -20.17 -10.97 -4.50
C GLU A 116 -18.65 -10.93 -4.25
N ASN A 117 -17.94 -11.97 -4.70
CA ASN A 117 -16.49 -12.06 -4.62
C ASN A 117 -15.90 -12.17 -6.04
N VAL A 118 -14.68 -11.65 -6.22
CA VAL A 118 -13.88 -11.90 -7.42
C VAL A 118 -12.57 -12.56 -7.03
N ILE A 119 -12.01 -13.34 -7.94
CA ILE A 119 -10.68 -13.92 -7.78
C ILE A 119 -9.72 -13.18 -8.70
N LEU A 120 -8.76 -12.48 -8.12
CA LEU A 120 -7.60 -11.94 -8.84
C LEU A 120 -6.49 -12.97 -8.80
N ARG A 121 -6.15 -13.52 -9.96
CA ARG A 121 -5.10 -14.52 -10.12
C ARG A 121 -3.84 -13.87 -10.66
N CYS A 122 -2.78 -13.91 -9.88
CA CYS A 122 -1.44 -13.58 -10.32
C CYS A 122 -0.74 -14.82 -10.85
N HIS A 123 0.05 -14.66 -11.92
CA HIS A 123 0.83 -15.73 -12.52
C HIS A 123 2.20 -15.22 -12.96
N SER A 124 3.24 -16.02 -12.75
CA SER A 124 4.59 -15.74 -13.24
C SER A 124 5.21 -16.99 -13.87
N PRO A 125 5.87 -16.86 -15.04
CA PRO A 125 6.64 -17.94 -15.65
C PRO A 125 7.96 -18.23 -14.92
N VAL A 126 8.37 -17.33 -14.02
CA VAL A 126 9.54 -17.48 -13.15
C VAL A 126 9.07 -17.83 -11.74
N VAL A 127 9.77 -18.76 -11.09
CA VAL A 127 9.48 -19.19 -9.73
C VAL A 127 9.72 -18.03 -8.75
N PHE A 128 8.66 -17.61 -8.07
CA PHE A 128 8.70 -16.66 -6.96
C PHE A 128 8.02 -17.28 -5.74
N ASP A 129 8.50 -16.94 -4.54
CA ASP A 129 7.97 -17.51 -3.30
C ASP A 129 6.68 -16.82 -2.82
N LYS A 130 6.49 -15.55 -3.19
CA LYS A 130 5.42 -14.69 -2.69
C LYS A 130 4.87 -13.79 -3.79
N PHE A 131 3.55 -13.68 -3.85
CA PHE A 131 2.86 -12.67 -4.65
C PHE A 131 2.25 -11.61 -3.73
N ILE A 132 2.15 -10.38 -4.19
CA ILE A 132 1.54 -9.29 -3.44
C ILE A 132 0.53 -8.61 -4.34
N LEU A 133 -0.71 -8.51 -3.87
CA LEU A 133 -1.75 -7.77 -4.57
C LEU A 133 -1.89 -6.38 -3.93
N TYR A 134 -1.72 -5.36 -4.75
CA TYR A 134 -1.74 -3.97 -4.33
C TYR A 134 -2.91 -3.25 -4.99
N GLN A 135 -3.71 -2.52 -4.21
CA GLN A 135 -4.77 -1.65 -4.72
C GLN A 135 -4.22 -0.22 -4.72
N GLU A 136 -4.21 0.48 -5.86
CA GLU A 136 -3.61 1.83 -5.92
C GLU A 136 -4.46 2.92 -5.27
N SER A 137 -5.78 2.75 -5.26
CA SER A 137 -6.72 3.72 -4.69
C SER A 137 -6.77 3.70 -3.16
N SER A 138 -6.09 2.74 -2.51
CA SER A 138 -6.06 2.63 -1.07
C SER A 138 -4.64 2.30 -0.58
N THR A 139 -4.29 2.69 0.64
CA THR A 139 -3.03 2.26 1.25
C THR A 139 -3.04 0.77 1.66
N ARG A 140 -4.12 0.03 1.34
CA ARG A 140 -4.28 -1.38 1.69
C ARG A 140 -3.54 -2.24 0.67
N HIS A 141 -2.65 -3.08 1.18
CA HIS A 141 -1.98 -4.12 0.43
C HIS A 141 -2.44 -5.47 0.97
N PHE A 142 -2.80 -6.38 0.08
CA PHE A 142 -3.12 -7.76 0.42
C PHE A 142 -1.89 -8.61 0.11
N GLN A 143 -1.19 -9.03 1.15
CA GLN A 143 -0.06 -9.94 0.99
C GLN A 143 -0.54 -11.37 1.17
N ARG A 144 -0.40 -12.22 0.14
CA ARG A 144 -0.70 -13.65 0.23
C ARG A 144 0.48 -14.44 -0.31
N ARG A 145 0.86 -15.50 0.39
CA ARG A 145 1.93 -16.38 -0.09
C ARG A 145 1.51 -17.00 -1.42
N GLY A 146 2.42 -17.01 -2.39
CA GLY A 146 2.18 -17.68 -3.65
C GLY A 146 2.04 -19.18 -3.43
N GLU A 147 1.12 -19.81 -4.17
CA GLU A 147 1.04 -21.27 -4.21
C GLU A 147 1.91 -21.75 -5.37
N MET A 148 2.89 -22.59 -5.03
CA MET A 148 3.81 -23.15 -6.02
C MET A 148 3.09 -24.28 -6.76
N LEU A 149 2.82 -24.09 -8.05
CA LEU A 149 2.33 -25.17 -8.90
C LEU A 149 3.51 -25.91 -9.55
N THR A 150 3.35 -27.23 -9.69
CA THR A 150 4.29 -28.12 -10.37
C THR A 150 4.48 -27.70 -11.83
N GLY A 151 5.72 -27.59 -12.29
CA GLY A 151 6.04 -27.26 -13.70
C GLY A 151 6.65 -25.88 -13.95
N GLY A 152 7.27 -25.25 -12.94
CA GLY A 152 8.04 -24.00 -13.10
C GLY A 152 7.20 -22.72 -13.19
N HIS A 153 5.88 -22.82 -13.12
CA HIS A 153 4.95 -21.69 -13.13
C HIS A 153 4.36 -21.50 -11.73
N CYS A 154 4.42 -20.28 -11.20
CA CYS A 154 3.86 -19.96 -9.88
C CYS A 154 2.60 -19.10 -10.03
N THR A 155 1.57 -19.41 -9.25
CA THR A 155 0.31 -18.66 -9.26
C THR A 155 -0.14 -18.31 -7.85
N ALA A 156 -0.94 -17.27 -7.71
CA ALA A 156 -1.60 -16.93 -6.45
C ALA A 156 -2.99 -16.38 -6.71
N ASP A 157 -3.97 -16.94 -6.02
CA ASP A 157 -5.36 -16.53 -6.10
C ASP A 157 -5.73 -15.66 -4.89
N PHE A 158 -6.20 -14.45 -5.18
CA PHE A 158 -6.66 -13.48 -4.19
C PHE A 158 -8.17 -13.33 -4.31
N VAL A 159 -8.90 -13.80 -3.30
CA VAL A 159 -10.34 -13.60 -3.23
C VAL A 159 -10.59 -12.20 -2.66
N ILE A 160 -11.18 -11.32 -3.45
CA ILE A 160 -11.57 -9.98 -3.04
C ILE A 160 -13.08 -9.96 -2.87
N GLY A 161 -13.52 -9.71 -1.65
CA GLY A 161 -14.92 -9.53 -1.32
C GLY A 161 -15.21 -9.78 0.17
N PRO A 162 -16.48 -9.61 0.59
CA PRO A 162 -17.62 -9.24 -0.24
C PRO A 162 -17.46 -7.84 -0.86
N MET A 163 -17.88 -7.67 -2.11
CA MET A 163 -17.69 -6.43 -2.87
C MET A 163 -18.43 -5.26 -2.23
N SER A 164 -17.72 -4.14 -2.06
CA SER A 164 -18.21 -2.89 -1.50
C SER A 164 -17.49 -1.71 -2.16
N LEU A 165 -17.93 -0.47 -1.91
CA LEU A 165 -17.24 0.73 -2.43
C LEU A 165 -15.73 0.77 -2.11
N ALA A 166 -15.29 0.17 -1.01
CA ALA A 166 -13.87 0.10 -0.64
C ALA A 166 -13.06 -0.87 -1.53
N SER A 167 -13.73 -1.82 -2.18
CA SER A 167 -13.13 -2.79 -3.11
C SER A 167 -12.99 -2.24 -4.54
N VAL A 168 -13.56 -1.06 -4.83
CA VAL A 168 -13.43 -0.43 -6.15
C VAL A 168 -12.04 0.17 -6.31
N GLY A 169 -11.43 -0.06 -7.47
CA GLY A 169 -10.17 0.56 -7.84
C GLY A 169 -9.28 -0.32 -8.70
N THR A 170 -8.08 0.20 -8.94
CA THR A 170 -7.08 -0.45 -9.77
C THR A 170 -6.20 -1.35 -8.93
N TYR A 171 -6.12 -2.62 -9.32
CA TYR A 171 -5.28 -3.63 -8.70
C TYR A 171 -4.08 -3.97 -9.57
N ARG A 172 -2.92 -4.13 -8.93
CA ARG A 172 -1.68 -4.60 -9.56
C ARG A 172 -1.04 -5.70 -8.73
N CYS A 173 -0.41 -6.64 -9.41
CA CYS A 173 0.32 -7.71 -8.77
C CYS A 173 1.82 -7.48 -8.82
N TYR A 174 2.48 -7.88 -7.74
CA TYR A 174 3.92 -7.94 -7.58
C TYR A 174 4.32 -9.34 -7.14
N SER A 175 5.61 -9.64 -7.26
CA SER A 175 6.23 -10.88 -6.80
C SER A 175 7.53 -10.56 -6.07
N SER A 176 7.86 -11.38 -5.07
CA SER A 176 9.10 -11.27 -4.29
C SER A 176 9.64 -12.65 -3.93
N LEU A 177 10.93 -12.69 -3.61
CA LEU A 177 11.61 -13.88 -3.10
C LEU A 177 11.64 -13.84 -1.57
N SER A 178 11.63 -15.00 -0.92
CA SER A 178 11.72 -15.07 0.54
C SER A 178 13.06 -14.59 1.07
N SER A 179 14.12 -14.71 0.26
CA SER A 179 15.47 -14.20 0.55
C SER A 179 15.56 -12.67 0.51
N SER A 180 14.67 -12.00 -0.22
CA SER A 180 14.66 -10.55 -0.41
C SER A 180 13.21 -10.00 -0.37
N PRO A 181 12.54 -10.04 0.79
CA PRO A 181 11.10 -9.75 0.91
C PRO A 181 10.72 -8.28 0.64
N TYR A 182 11.70 -7.38 0.64
CA TYR A 182 11.54 -5.94 0.40
C TYR A 182 11.88 -5.53 -1.04
N GLU A 183 12.35 -6.48 -1.85
CA GLU A 183 12.64 -6.29 -3.27
C GLU A 183 11.50 -6.93 -4.07
N TRP A 184 10.74 -6.10 -4.79
CA TRP A 184 9.58 -6.54 -5.56
C TRP A 184 9.84 -6.46 -7.06
N SER A 185 9.12 -7.29 -7.83
CA SER A 185 9.08 -7.17 -9.29
C SER A 185 8.52 -5.84 -9.77
N ALA A 186 8.64 -5.59 -11.07
CA ALA A 186 7.84 -4.58 -11.73
C ALA A 186 6.34 -4.89 -11.58
N PRO A 187 5.47 -3.88 -11.48
CA PRO A 187 4.04 -4.11 -11.40
C PRO A 187 3.52 -4.86 -12.62
N SER A 188 2.53 -5.73 -12.41
CA SER A 188 1.71 -6.26 -13.49
C SER A 188 0.94 -5.16 -14.22
N ASP A 189 0.31 -5.53 -15.32
CA ASP A 189 -0.70 -4.68 -15.94
C ASP A 189 -1.86 -4.42 -14.95
N PRO A 190 -2.52 -3.25 -15.01
CA PRO A 190 -3.62 -2.91 -14.10
C PRO A 190 -4.88 -3.71 -14.38
N VAL A 191 -5.64 -4.00 -13.32
CA VAL A 191 -7.01 -4.53 -13.41
C VAL A 191 -7.94 -3.63 -12.61
N ASP A 192 -8.87 -2.97 -13.28
CA ASP A 192 -9.86 -2.11 -12.65
C ASP A 192 -11.08 -2.92 -12.25
N ILE A 193 -11.33 -3.04 -10.94
CA ILE A 193 -12.53 -3.68 -10.43
C ILE A 193 -13.66 -2.66 -10.37
N VAL A 194 -14.78 -2.99 -11.04
CA VAL A 194 -16.00 -2.19 -11.08
C VAL A 194 -17.14 -2.98 -10.49
N ILE A 195 -17.94 -2.34 -9.65
CA ILE A 195 -19.08 -2.98 -8.99
C ILE A 195 -20.39 -2.63 -9.71
N THR A 196 -21.25 -3.62 -9.90
CA THR A 196 -22.60 -3.46 -10.42
C THR A 196 -23.67 -3.89 -9.39
N GLY A 197 -24.91 -3.45 -9.55
CA GLY A 197 -26.02 -3.83 -8.68
C GLY A 197 -26.30 -2.85 -7.53
N GLU A 198 -27.51 -2.96 -6.96
CA GLU A 198 -27.96 -2.11 -5.86
C GLU A 198 -27.35 -2.57 -4.54
N CYS A 199 -26.81 -1.60 -3.82
CA CYS A 199 -26.50 -1.74 -2.41
C CYS A 199 -27.80 -2.06 -1.65
N GLY A 200 -27.90 -3.26 -1.07
CA GLY A 200 -29.07 -3.68 -0.31
C GLY A 200 -29.47 -2.59 0.69
N GLN A 201 -30.74 -2.18 0.66
CA GLN A 201 -31.29 -1.01 1.35
C GLN A 201 -31.22 -1.06 2.91
N THR A 202 -30.49 -2.01 3.48
CA THR A 202 -30.30 -2.16 4.92
C THR A 202 -28.95 -1.64 5.43
N SER A 203 -28.05 -1.16 4.56
CA SER A 203 -26.80 -0.55 5.02
C SER A 203 -26.91 0.97 5.21
N PRO A 204 -26.56 1.52 6.39
CA PRO A 204 -26.60 2.97 6.65
C PRO A 204 -25.53 3.76 5.87
N PHE A 205 -24.69 3.07 5.09
CA PHE A 205 -23.67 3.71 4.22
C PHE A 205 -24.22 4.10 2.84
N CYS A 206 -25.34 3.52 2.38
CA CYS A 206 -25.93 3.85 1.08
C CYS A 206 -26.88 5.05 1.07
N SER A 207 -27.39 5.46 2.23
CA SER A 207 -28.13 6.71 2.36
C SER A 207 -27.28 7.95 2.06
N LEU A 208 -25.94 7.85 2.09
CA LEU A 208 -25.04 8.94 1.71
C LEU A 208 -24.98 9.18 0.19
N CYS A 209 -25.10 8.13 -0.63
CA CYS A 209 -25.14 8.27 -2.09
C CYS A 209 -26.45 8.88 -2.56
N HIS A 210 -27.57 8.56 -1.91
CA HIS A 210 -28.85 9.14 -2.32
C HIS A 210 -28.97 10.62 -1.93
N ARG A 211 -28.39 11.02 -0.78
CA ARG A 211 -28.49 12.40 -0.26
C ARG A 211 -27.53 13.41 -0.92
N ARG A 212 -26.50 12.95 -1.66
CA ARG A 212 -25.57 13.81 -2.41
C ARG A 212 -26.00 14.09 -3.85
N SER A 213 -27.16 13.61 -4.29
CA SER A 213 -27.73 13.92 -5.61
C SER A 213 -28.27 15.35 -5.76
N LEU A 214 -28.29 16.13 -4.68
CA LEU A 214 -28.57 17.57 -4.71
C LEU A 214 -27.25 18.33 -4.58
N PHE A 215 -26.45 18.40 -5.65
CA PHE A 215 -25.62 19.55 -6.05
C PHE A 215 -24.89 19.17 -7.35
N PRO A 216 -25.23 19.77 -8.51
CA PRO A 216 -24.48 19.54 -9.73
C PRO A 216 -23.18 20.33 -9.67
N VAL A 217 -22.04 19.76 -10.11
CA VAL A 217 -20.98 20.42 -10.90
C VAL A 217 -19.88 19.39 -11.18
N LEU A 218 -19.61 19.17 -12.48
CA LEU A 218 -18.47 18.48 -13.14
C LEU A 218 -18.44 16.92 -13.16
N GLY A 219 -19.28 16.33 -14.04
CA GLY A 219 -18.81 15.38 -15.08
C GLY A 219 -18.71 13.86 -14.81
N ILE A 220 -19.80 13.12 -15.13
CA ILE A 220 -19.90 11.72 -15.69
C ILE A 220 -19.66 10.49 -14.74
N PRO A 221 -20.40 9.35 -14.82
CA PRO A 221 -21.76 9.09 -15.33
C PRO A 221 -22.73 8.37 -14.34
N TYR A 222 -24.01 8.73 -14.49
CA TYR A 222 -25.26 7.96 -14.41
C TYR A 222 -25.24 6.47 -14.02
N CYS A 223 -25.93 6.14 -12.92
CA CYS A 223 -26.76 4.94 -12.82
C CYS A 223 -28.16 5.28 -13.37
N GLY A 224 -28.43 4.94 -14.62
CA GLY A 224 -29.78 5.01 -15.19
C GLY A 224 -30.56 3.74 -14.84
N ALA A 225 -31.68 3.88 -14.13
CA ALA A 225 -32.64 2.81 -13.96
C ALA A 225 -33.34 2.53 -15.30
N PHE A 226 -33.24 1.31 -15.81
CA PHE A 226 -34.03 0.86 -16.95
C PHE A 226 -35.31 0.19 -16.40
N SER A 227 -36.43 0.91 -16.42
CA SER A 227 -37.75 0.28 -16.18
C SER A 227 -38.24 -0.36 -17.48
N PRO A 228 -38.62 -1.64 -17.50
CA PRO A 228 -39.41 -2.17 -18.61
C PRO A 228 -40.84 -1.65 -18.46
N GLY A 229 -41.26 -0.80 -19.40
CA GLY A 229 -42.65 -0.41 -19.54
C GLY A 229 -43.48 -1.60 -20.04
N SER A 230 -44.51 -1.95 -19.28
CA SER A 230 -45.59 -2.83 -19.71
C SER A 230 -46.47 -2.09 -20.73
N GLY A 231 -46.52 -2.62 -21.96
CA GLY A 231 -47.48 -2.31 -23.01
C GLY A 231 -47.82 -3.58 -23.76
#